data_AF-A0A2M8S0Q7-F1
#
_entry.id   AF-A0A2M8S0Q7-F1
#
_cell.length_a   1.000
_cell.length_b   1.000
_cell.length_c   1.000
_cell.angle_alpha   90.00
_cell.angle_beta   90.00
_cell.angle_gamma   90.00
#
_symmetry.space_group_name_H-M   'P 1'
#
loop_
_entity.id
_entity.type
_entity.pdbx_description
1 polymer ?
#
loop_
_entity_poly.entity_id
_entity_poly.type
_entity_poly.pdbx_seq_one_letter_code
_entity_poly.pdbx_strand_id
1 'polypeptide(L)'
;DLHNMWLGKKGDDVWKSTERYYRIAAANGDYKANVRLQYLIESGRIIVKKPQKTVYELNKALEKQLPATAYYNLYGYLTNGYGVKTEKGGQFAYLRKAADLGSREAQYELAEVLGQIQDKASLEFRKSLRKKLLDCSSKQGMGLASRFLGIRLKNESNFELALRTYHQGVKNGDDASARRLSEAFSNNKTETYNLSLKVDPERAIRYQMIEEYLYDNSYLNPTVPDLDEIVPLPPAKLPAWDGKIAFQRWYEGASPPKPSEELMQKLADQAGLDVNTGLPKK
;
A
#
# COMPACT_ATOMS: atom_id res chain seq x y z
N ASP A 1 -4.25 8.85 -12.56
CA ASP A 1 -5.71 8.85 -12.77
C ASP A 1 -6.53 8.84 -11.46
N LEU A 2 -5.93 9.16 -10.30
CA LEU A 2 -6.69 9.21 -9.04
C LEU A 2 -7.88 10.19 -9.09
N HIS A 3 -7.75 11.26 -9.90
CA HIS A 3 -8.79 12.27 -10.14
C HIS A 3 -10.03 11.77 -10.91
N ASN A 4 -9.91 10.84 -11.87
CA ASN A 4 -11.06 10.41 -12.68
C ASN A 4 -11.54 8.98 -12.36
N MET A 5 -10.76 8.23 -11.57
CA MET A 5 -11.02 6.82 -11.31
C MET A 5 -12.28 6.56 -10.47
N TRP A 6 -12.67 7.45 -9.56
CA TRP A 6 -13.74 7.13 -8.59
C TRP A 6 -15.14 7.63 -8.97
N LEU A 7 -15.26 8.29 -10.13
CA LEU A 7 -16.54 8.81 -10.61
C LEU A 7 -17.36 7.76 -11.38
N GLY A 8 -16.77 6.63 -11.74
CA GLY A 8 -17.43 5.59 -12.53
C GLY A 8 -18.11 4.49 -11.71
N LYS A 9 -19.33 4.09 -12.08
CA LYS A 9 -20.04 2.90 -11.59
C LYS A 9 -19.46 1.62 -12.22
N LYS A 10 -19.60 0.46 -11.56
CA LYS A 10 -19.12 -0.83 -12.10
C LYS A 10 -19.66 -1.09 -13.52
N GLY A 11 -18.76 -1.34 -14.47
CA GLY A 11 -19.10 -1.64 -15.86
C GLY A 11 -19.47 -0.43 -16.73
N ASP A 12 -19.34 0.79 -16.22
CA ASP A 12 -19.63 2.00 -16.99
C ASP A 12 -18.49 2.38 -17.95
N ASP A 13 -18.77 3.38 -18.79
CA ASP A 13 -17.87 3.76 -19.89
C ASP A 13 -16.61 4.47 -19.40
N VAL A 14 -16.58 4.97 -18.16
CA VAL A 14 -15.36 5.52 -17.53
C VAL A 14 -14.32 4.41 -17.47
N TRP A 15 -14.67 3.26 -16.90
CA TRP A 15 -13.75 2.14 -16.76
C TRP A 15 -13.35 1.53 -18.11
N LYS A 16 -14.30 1.38 -19.05
CA LYS A 16 -14.00 0.89 -20.40
C LYS A 16 -13.02 1.80 -21.14
N SER A 17 -13.20 3.12 -21.02
CA SER A 17 -12.29 4.09 -21.66
C SER A 17 -10.87 4.04 -21.08
N THR A 18 -10.72 3.66 -19.81
CA THR A 18 -9.41 3.51 -19.15
C THR A 18 -8.71 2.17 -19.44
N GLU A 19 -9.48 1.14 -19.80
CA GLU A 19 -8.99 -0.23 -19.99
C GLU A 19 -7.86 -0.31 -21.02
N ARG A 20 -8.01 0.37 -22.17
CA ARG A 20 -7.00 0.37 -23.24
C ARG A 20 -5.65 0.90 -22.75
N TYR A 21 -5.66 1.93 -21.90
CA TYR A 21 -4.44 2.53 -21.35
C TYR A 21 -3.73 1.55 -20.43
N TYR A 22 -4.46 0.89 -19.53
CA TYR A 22 -3.86 -0.10 -18.63
C TYR A 22 -3.33 -1.32 -19.37
N ARG A 23 -4.05 -1.81 -20.40
CA ARG A 23 -3.58 -2.92 -21.23
C ARG A 23 -2.30 -2.59 -21.99
N ILE A 24 -2.27 -1.45 -22.66
CA ILE A 24 -1.11 -1.00 -23.45
C ILE A 24 0.09 -0.73 -22.54
N ALA A 25 -0.11 -0.06 -21.40
CA ALA A 25 0.96 0.17 -20.42
C ALA A 25 1.49 -1.14 -19.81
N ALA A 26 0.60 -2.05 -19.40
CA ALA A 26 1.00 -3.36 -18.85
C ALA A 26 1.80 -4.21 -19.85
N ALA A 27 1.40 -4.19 -21.13
CA ALA A 27 2.12 -4.89 -22.20
C ALA A 27 3.50 -4.30 -22.49
N ASN A 28 3.68 -3.00 -22.23
CA ASN A 28 4.96 -2.30 -22.32
C ASN A 28 5.77 -2.33 -21.01
N GLY A 29 5.38 -3.17 -20.05
CA GLY A 29 6.17 -3.41 -18.83
C GLY A 29 5.84 -2.49 -17.65
N ASP A 30 4.76 -1.71 -17.70
CA ASP A 30 4.29 -0.98 -16.52
C ASP A 30 3.61 -1.95 -15.55
N TYR A 31 4.35 -2.36 -14.51
CA TYR A 31 3.83 -3.26 -13.49
C TYR A 31 2.67 -2.66 -12.68
N LYS A 32 2.63 -1.33 -12.50
CA LYS A 32 1.55 -0.65 -11.75
C LYS A 32 0.25 -0.71 -12.56
N ALA A 33 0.35 -0.50 -13.87
CA ALA A 33 -0.77 -0.69 -14.79
C ALA A 33 -1.25 -2.14 -14.79
N ASN A 34 -0.33 -3.11 -14.79
CA ASN A 34 -0.66 -4.53 -14.71
C ASN A 34 -1.44 -4.87 -13.42
N VAL A 35 -0.88 -4.54 -12.24
CA VAL A 35 -1.54 -4.78 -10.94
C VAL A 35 -2.90 -4.07 -10.87
N ARG A 36 -2.99 -2.84 -11.38
CA ARG A 36 -4.27 -2.10 -11.43
C ARG A 36 -5.28 -2.81 -12.33
N LEU A 37 -4.88 -3.29 -13.50
CA LEU A 37 -5.75 -4.00 -14.43
C LEU A 37 -6.29 -5.30 -13.82
N GLN A 38 -5.46 -6.06 -13.11
CA GLN A 38 -5.88 -7.25 -12.36
C GLN A 38 -7.01 -6.89 -11.38
N TYR A 39 -6.81 -5.88 -10.52
CA TYR A 39 -7.83 -5.40 -9.58
C TYR A 39 -9.13 -4.96 -10.26
N LEU A 40 -9.05 -4.24 -11.37
CA LEU A 40 -10.23 -3.75 -12.09
C LEU A 40 -11.05 -4.91 -12.69
N ILE A 41 -10.40 -5.95 -13.19
CA ILE A 41 -11.06 -7.15 -13.70
C ILE A 41 -11.66 -7.97 -12.55
N GLU A 42 -10.90 -8.20 -11.48
CA GLU A 42 -11.36 -8.97 -10.32
C GLU A 42 -12.56 -8.33 -9.63
N SER A 43 -12.55 -7.01 -9.50
CA SER A 43 -13.65 -6.27 -8.88
C SER A 43 -14.88 -6.09 -9.77
N GLY A 44 -14.82 -6.52 -11.02
CA GLY A 44 -15.88 -6.39 -12.03
C GLY A 44 -16.08 -4.97 -12.55
N ARG A 45 -15.10 -4.08 -12.36
CA ARG A 45 -15.12 -2.72 -12.95
C ARG A 45 -14.84 -2.78 -14.44
N ILE A 46 -13.94 -3.66 -14.86
CA ILE A 46 -13.70 -4.03 -16.25
C ILE A 46 -14.27 -5.43 -16.48
N ILE A 47 -15.20 -5.57 -17.42
CA ILE A 47 -15.85 -6.84 -17.74
C ILE A 47 -15.16 -7.47 -18.95
N VAL A 48 -14.61 -8.67 -18.76
CA VAL A 48 -13.95 -9.45 -19.83
C VAL A 48 -14.54 -10.85 -19.91
N LYS A 49 -14.43 -11.51 -21.08
CA LYS A 49 -15.03 -12.83 -21.33
C LYS A 49 -14.53 -13.95 -20.40
N LYS A 50 -13.25 -13.92 -20.02
CA LYS A 50 -12.60 -14.94 -19.18
C LYS A 50 -11.75 -14.26 -18.09
N PRO A 51 -12.37 -13.68 -17.05
CA PRO A 51 -11.69 -12.80 -16.10
C PRO A 51 -10.58 -13.52 -15.32
N GLN A 52 -10.87 -14.70 -14.77
CA GLN A 52 -9.88 -15.53 -14.06
C GLN A 52 -8.66 -15.87 -14.92
N LYS A 53 -8.88 -16.28 -16.18
CA LYS A 53 -7.77 -16.57 -17.11
C LYS A 53 -6.94 -15.31 -17.40
N THR A 54 -7.60 -14.18 -17.62
CA THR A 54 -6.94 -12.90 -17.95
C THR A 54 -6.07 -12.44 -16.78
N VAL A 55 -6.61 -12.47 -15.55
CA VAL A 55 -5.88 -12.12 -14.32
C VAL A 55 -4.69 -13.05 -14.11
N TYR A 56 -4.85 -14.35 -14.34
CA TYR A 56 -3.76 -15.31 -14.24
C TYR A 56 -2.62 -15.03 -15.23
N GLU A 57 -2.95 -14.71 -16.49
CA GLU A 57 -1.96 -14.34 -17.52
C GLU A 57 -1.23 -13.03 -17.18
N LEU A 58 -1.98 -12.03 -16.70
CA LEU A 58 -1.42 -10.77 -16.20
C LEU A 58 -0.46 -11.00 -15.02
N ASN A 59 -0.83 -11.88 -14.08
CA ASN A 59 0.01 -12.21 -12.93
C ASN A 59 1.28 -13.00 -13.34
N LYS A 60 1.19 -13.87 -14.35
CA LYS A 60 2.39 -14.51 -14.94
C LYS A 60 3.33 -13.51 -15.61
N ALA A 61 2.79 -12.50 -16.28
CA ALA A 61 3.61 -11.42 -16.84
C ALA A 61 4.25 -10.59 -15.72
N LEU A 62 3.51 -10.31 -14.64
CA LEU A 62 4.00 -9.61 -13.46
C LEU A 62 5.13 -10.38 -12.77
N GLU A 63 5.05 -11.71 -12.69
CA GLU A 63 6.06 -12.56 -12.05
C GLU A 63 7.47 -12.37 -12.64
N LYS A 64 7.57 -12.08 -13.94
CA LYS A 64 8.85 -11.82 -14.62
C LYS A 64 9.52 -10.51 -14.17
N GLN A 65 8.76 -9.56 -13.64
CA GLN A 65 9.24 -8.23 -13.24
C GLN A 65 9.28 -8.07 -11.71
N LEU A 66 8.21 -8.51 -11.05
CA LEU A 66 8.00 -8.41 -9.61
C LEU A 66 7.52 -9.76 -9.05
N PRO A 67 8.43 -10.75 -8.95
CA PRO A 67 8.07 -12.10 -8.51
C PRO A 67 7.46 -12.10 -7.11
N ALA A 68 7.99 -11.28 -6.19
CA ALA A 68 7.46 -11.17 -4.83
C ALA A 68 5.97 -10.77 -4.82
N THR A 69 5.60 -9.74 -5.59
CA THR A 69 4.20 -9.27 -5.72
C THR A 69 3.34 -10.31 -6.41
N ALA A 70 3.83 -10.95 -7.47
CA ALA A 70 3.06 -11.97 -8.19
C ALA A 70 2.74 -13.21 -7.32
N TYR A 71 3.69 -13.63 -6.48
CA TYR A 71 3.47 -14.70 -5.50
C TYR A 71 2.47 -14.29 -4.41
N TYR A 72 2.49 -13.02 -3.98
CA TYR A 72 1.50 -12.50 -3.03
C TYR A 72 0.10 -12.45 -3.64
N ASN A 73 -0.03 -11.98 -4.88
CA ASN A 73 -1.30 -12.00 -5.61
C ASN A 73 -1.83 -13.44 -5.76
N LEU A 74 -0.95 -14.39 -6.08
CA LEU A 74 -1.33 -15.81 -6.17
C LEU A 74 -1.80 -16.38 -4.83
N TYR A 75 -1.17 -16.01 -3.71
CA TYR A 75 -1.68 -16.33 -2.38
C TYR A 75 -3.10 -15.78 -2.17
N GLY A 76 -3.37 -14.54 -2.57
CA GLY A 76 -4.70 -13.96 -2.53
C GLY A 76 -5.72 -14.73 -3.38
N TYR A 77 -5.34 -15.12 -4.60
CA TYR A 77 -6.21 -15.90 -5.49
C TYR A 77 -6.54 -17.28 -4.96
N LEU A 78 -5.55 -17.97 -4.37
CA LEU A 78 -5.76 -19.28 -3.74
C LEU A 78 -6.66 -19.17 -2.51
N THR A 79 -6.50 -18.10 -1.72
CA THR A 79 -7.31 -17.85 -0.51
C THR A 79 -8.76 -17.53 -0.87
N ASN A 80 -8.99 -16.75 -1.93
CA ASN A 80 -10.32 -16.37 -2.40
C ASN A 80 -10.97 -17.37 -3.36
N GLY A 81 -10.25 -18.44 -3.74
CA GLY A 81 -10.71 -19.41 -4.76
C GLY A 81 -10.89 -18.81 -6.15
N TYR A 82 -10.12 -17.78 -6.50
CA TYR A 82 -10.25 -17.04 -7.76
C TYR A 82 -9.53 -17.76 -8.91
N GLY A 83 -10.20 -18.73 -9.52
CA GLY A 83 -9.72 -19.43 -10.73
C GLY A 83 -8.56 -20.40 -10.52
N VAL A 84 -8.01 -20.48 -9.30
CA VAL A 84 -6.94 -21.40 -8.90
C VAL A 84 -7.29 -22.10 -7.59
N LYS A 85 -6.75 -23.31 -7.39
CA LYS A 85 -6.98 -24.13 -6.19
C LYS A 85 -5.70 -24.85 -5.79
N THR A 86 -5.58 -25.14 -4.50
CA THR A 86 -4.51 -25.93 -3.88
C THR A 86 -5.14 -26.73 -2.74
N GLU A 87 -4.45 -27.74 -2.25
CA GLU A 87 -4.76 -28.48 -1.05
C GLU A 87 -4.89 -27.56 0.18
N LYS A 88 -5.58 -28.04 1.21
CA LYS A 88 -5.82 -27.25 2.43
C LYS A 88 -4.48 -26.80 3.05
N GLY A 89 -4.26 -25.49 3.09
CA GLY A 89 -3.05 -24.88 3.64
C GLY A 89 -1.94 -24.63 2.62
N GLY A 90 -2.05 -25.14 1.39
CA GLY A 90 -1.04 -24.96 0.34
C GLY A 90 -0.80 -23.50 -0.03
N GLN A 91 -1.79 -22.61 0.16
CA GLN A 91 -1.65 -21.17 -0.10
C GLN A 91 -0.54 -20.53 0.74
N PHE A 92 -0.27 -21.03 1.95
CA PHE A 92 0.75 -20.46 2.83
C PHE A 92 2.18 -20.65 2.29
N ALA A 93 2.42 -21.65 1.45
CA ALA A 93 3.71 -21.79 0.76
C ALA A 93 3.98 -20.60 -0.17
N TYR A 94 2.95 -20.10 -0.85
CA TYR A 94 3.02 -18.92 -1.72
C TYR A 94 3.18 -17.63 -0.92
N LEU A 95 2.47 -17.49 0.20
CA LEU A 95 2.66 -16.35 1.12
C LEU A 95 4.09 -16.30 1.64
N ARG A 96 4.61 -17.45 2.09
CA ARG A 96 5.99 -17.55 2.58
C ARG A 96 7.00 -17.19 1.50
N LYS A 97 6.84 -17.75 0.29
CA LYS A 97 7.70 -17.45 -0.85
C LYS A 97 7.68 -15.97 -1.21
N ALA A 98 6.50 -15.34 -1.22
CA ALA A 98 6.37 -13.90 -1.47
C ALA A 98 7.09 -13.06 -0.42
N ALA A 99 6.98 -13.43 0.87
CA ALA A 99 7.65 -12.74 1.97
C ALA A 99 9.18 -12.89 1.90
N ASP A 100 9.68 -14.08 1.57
CA ASP A 100 11.12 -14.36 1.38
C ASP A 100 11.70 -13.61 0.18
N LEU A 101 10.89 -13.38 -0.87
CA LEU A 101 11.26 -12.54 -2.02
C LEU A 101 11.10 -11.04 -1.76
N GLY A 102 10.63 -10.64 -0.59
CA GLY A 102 10.60 -9.23 -0.18
C GLY A 102 9.27 -8.51 -0.40
N SER A 103 8.14 -9.18 -0.64
CA SER A 103 6.86 -8.46 -0.72
C SER A 103 6.49 -7.88 0.64
N ARG A 104 6.35 -6.54 0.74
CA ARG A 104 5.95 -5.87 1.98
C ARG A 104 4.58 -6.33 2.48
N GLU A 105 3.64 -6.55 1.57
CA GLU A 105 2.31 -7.06 1.91
C GLU A 105 2.38 -8.49 2.43
N ALA A 106 3.16 -9.36 1.77
CA ALA A 106 3.35 -10.74 2.23
C ALA A 106 4.06 -10.82 3.58
N GLN A 107 5.05 -9.96 3.82
CA GLN A 107 5.75 -9.89 5.11
C GLN A 107 4.80 -9.47 6.24
N TYR A 108 3.95 -8.47 5.98
CA TYR A 108 2.92 -8.04 6.93
C TYR A 108 1.89 -9.15 7.18
N GLU A 109 1.34 -9.74 6.13
CA GLU A 109 0.33 -10.79 6.23
C GLU A 109 0.89 -12.03 6.95
N LEU A 110 2.12 -12.44 6.64
CA LEU A 110 2.80 -13.54 7.34
C LEU A 110 3.00 -13.19 8.83
N ALA A 111 3.32 -11.94 9.16
CA ALA A 111 3.40 -11.49 10.55
C ALA A 111 2.05 -11.61 11.28
N GLU A 112 0.93 -11.31 10.62
CA GLU A 112 -0.42 -11.48 11.19
C GLU A 112 -0.77 -12.95 11.39
N VAL A 113 -0.55 -13.80 10.37
CA VAL A 113 -0.76 -15.25 10.46
C VAL A 113 0.03 -15.84 11.64
N LEU A 114 1.31 -15.49 11.77
CA LEU A 114 2.13 -15.95 12.89
C LEU A 114 1.61 -15.48 14.26
N GLY A 115 0.97 -14.31 14.32
CA GLY A 115 0.35 -13.76 15.53
C GLY A 115 -0.88 -14.54 15.99
N GLN A 116 -1.63 -15.13 15.06
CA GLN A 116 -2.87 -15.87 15.33
C GLN A 116 -2.62 -17.32 15.78
N ILE A 117 -1.43 -17.87 15.55
CA ILE A 117 -1.08 -19.25 15.95
C ILE A 117 -1.10 -19.39 17.48
N GLN A 118 -1.92 -20.32 17.97
CA GLN A 118 -2.03 -20.66 19.40
C GLN A 118 -1.16 -21.88 19.74
N ASP A 119 0.16 -21.70 19.63
CA ASP A 119 1.14 -22.69 20.08
C ASP A 119 2.14 -22.07 21.04
N LYS A 120 2.18 -22.58 22.28
CA LYS A 120 3.07 -22.06 23.32
C LYS A 120 4.53 -22.38 23.04
N ALA A 121 4.82 -23.54 22.43
CA ALA A 121 6.20 -23.98 22.20
C ALA A 121 6.94 -23.05 21.21
N SER A 122 6.26 -22.59 20.16
CA SER A 122 6.83 -21.68 19.16
C SER A 122 6.66 -20.19 19.48
N LEU A 123 6.05 -19.80 20.60
CA LEU A 123 5.62 -18.41 20.85
C LEU A 123 6.75 -17.39 20.75
N GLU A 124 7.87 -17.63 21.42
CA GLU A 124 8.98 -16.67 21.43
C GLU A 124 9.68 -16.56 20.08
N PHE A 125 9.82 -17.69 19.37
CA PHE A 125 10.30 -17.70 17.99
C PHE A 125 9.39 -16.87 17.08
N ARG A 126 8.06 -17.09 17.15
CA ARG A 126 7.08 -16.37 16.34
C ARG A 126 7.08 -14.88 16.65
N LYS A 127 7.16 -14.47 17.92
CA LYS A 127 7.27 -13.04 18.31
C LYS A 127 8.49 -12.38 17.70
N SER A 128 9.65 -13.04 17.76
CA SER A 128 10.91 -12.54 17.19
C SER A 128 10.82 -12.41 15.67
N LEU A 129 10.31 -13.44 14.99
CA LEU A 129 10.13 -13.43 13.53
C LEU A 129 9.12 -12.37 13.09
N ARG A 130 7.99 -12.26 13.79
CA ARG A 130 6.96 -11.24 13.54
C ARG A 130 7.53 -9.83 13.64
N LYS A 131 8.37 -9.54 14.64
CA LYS A 131 9.05 -8.23 14.77
C LYS A 131 9.91 -7.92 13.53
N LYS A 132 10.70 -8.89 13.05
CA LYS A 132 11.55 -8.72 11.85
C LYS A 132 10.73 -8.50 10.58
N LEU A 133 9.66 -9.27 10.40
CA LEU A 133 8.76 -9.15 9.25
C LEU A 133 8.08 -7.77 9.22
N LEU A 134 7.57 -7.30 10.36
CA LEU A 134 6.96 -5.97 10.47
C LEU A 134 7.97 -4.85 10.21
N ASP A 135 9.21 -4.98 10.69
CA ASP A 135 10.28 -4.01 10.43
C ASP A 135 10.63 -3.91 8.94
N CYS A 136 10.83 -5.05 8.27
CA CYS A 136 11.06 -5.08 6.82
C CYS A 136 9.88 -4.50 6.03
N SER A 137 8.66 -4.86 6.39
CA SER A 137 7.45 -4.37 5.72
C SER A 137 7.25 -2.87 5.92
N SER A 138 7.48 -2.37 7.14
CA SER A 138 7.44 -0.94 7.50
C SER A 138 8.42 -0.12 6.67
N LYS A 139 9.70 -0.54 6.60
CA LYS A 139 10.74 0.15 5.82
C LYS A 139 10.43 0.24 4.32
N GLN A 140 9.60 -0.66 3.82
CA GLN A 140 9.18 -0.71 2.42
C GLN A 140 7.90 0.09 2.13
N GLY A 141 7.31 0.75 3.13
CA GLY A 141 6.14 1.59 2.92
C GLY A 141 4.82 1.02 3.46
N MET A 142 4.83 -0.08 4.22
CA MET A 142 3.59 -0.62 4.78
C MET A 142 3.20 0.12 6.08
N GLY A 143 2.20 1.00 5.98
CA GLY A 143 1.68 1.76 7.12
C GLY A 143 1.26 0.89 8.30
N LEU A 144 0.41 -0.12 8.04
CA LEU A 144 -0.06 -1.06 9.06
C LEU A 144 1.09 -1.76 9.79
N ALA A 145 2.13 -2.17 9.07
CA ALA A 145 3.29 -2.82 9.67
C ALA A 145 4.02 -1.89 10.65
N SER A 146 4.14 -0.61 10.28
CA SER A 146 4.71 0.44 11.13
C SER A 146 3.89 0.60 12.41
N ARG A 147 2.56 0.69 12.28
CA ARG A 147 1.64 0.79 13.41
C ARG A 147 1.79 -0.36 14.39
N PHE A 148 1.74 -1.61 13.92
CA PHE A 148 1.83 -2.77 14.80
C PHE A 148 3.21 -2.95 15.41
N LEU A 149 4.28 -2.63 14.68
CA LEU A 149 5.63 -2.61 15.22
C LEU A 149 5.78 -1.54 16.31
N GLY A 150 5.26 -0.33 16.08
CA GLY A 150 5.27 0.75 17.06
C GLY A 150 4.52 0.39 18.35
N ILE A 151 3.35 -0.26 18.25
CA ILE A 151 2.60 -0.74 19.43
C ILE A 151 3.41 -1.75 20.22
N ARG A 152 4.03 -2.71 19.52
CA ARG A 152 4.88 -3.71 20.18
C ARG A 152 6.05 -3.05 20.91
N LEU A 153 6.76 -2.14 20.24
CA LEU A 153 7.91 -1.44 20.82
C LEU A 153 7.52 -0.58 22.03
N LYS A 154 6.36 0.09 21.98
CA LYS A 154 5.79 0.83 23.12
C LYS A 154 5.54 -0.10 24.30
N ASN A 155 4.94 -1.27 24.07
CA ASN A 155 4.66 -2.24 25.12
C ASN A 155 5.96 -2.89 25.67
N GLU A 156 7.03 -2.92 24.88
CA GLU A 156 8.39 -3.28 25.32
C GLU A 156 9.11 -2.11 26.03
N SER A 157 8.45 -0.97 26.25
CA SER A 157 9.03 0.27 26.80
C SER A 157 10.19 0.85 25.98
N ASN A 158 10.32 0.45 24.70
CA ASN A 158 11.30 1.02 23.77
C ASN A 158 10.69 2.25 23.06
N PHE A 159 10.48 3.32 23.83
CA PHE A 159 9.73 4.49 23.39
C PHE A 159 10.41 5.25 22.25
N GLU A 160 11.73 5.35 22.25
CA GLU A 160 12.49 6.02 21.19
C GLU A 160 12.30 5.32 19.84
N LEU A 161 12.41 3.98 19.82
CA LEU A 161 12.20 3.23 18.59
C LEU A 161 10.72 3.20 18.18
N ALA A 162 9.80 3.19 19.15
CA ALA A 162 8.37 3.31 18.88
C ALA A 162 8.02 4.66 18.23
N LEU A 163 8.56 5.78 18.75
CA LEU A 163 8.42 7.11 18.15
C LEU A 163 8.87 7.13 16.69
N ARG A 164 10.09 6.63 16.42
CA ARG A 164 10.62 6.56 15.05
C ARG A 164 9.78 5.68 14.13
N THR A 165 9.28 4.57 14.66
CA THR A 165 8.47 3.61 13.90
C THR A 165 7.09 4.18 13.57
N TYR A 166 6.42 4.84 14.52
CA TYR A 166 5.17 5.54 14.22
C TYR A 166 5.40 6.67 13.24
N HIS A 167 6.52 7.40 13.35
CA HIS A 167 6.85 8.47 12.41
C HIS A 167 7.06 7.93 10.99
N GLN A 168 7.72 6.77 10.84
CA GLN A 168 7.75 6.03 9.58
C GLN A 168 6.34 5.61 9.12
N GLY A 169 5.48 5.20 10.05
CA GLY A 169 4.07 4.89 9.77
C GLY A 169 3.32 6.07 9.14
N VAL A 170 3.53 7.28 9.65
CA VAL A 170 2.96 8.50 9.07
C VAL A 170 3.50 8.75 7.65
N LYS A 171 4.80 8.59 7.43
CA LYS A 171 5.38 8.66 6.06
C LYS A 171 4.73 7.67 5.10
N ASN A 172 4.42 6.49 5.63
CA ASN A 172 3.76 5.40 4.91
C ASN A 172 2.24 5.58 4.77
N GLY A 173 1.67 6.68 5.28
CA GLY A 173 0.24 6.99 5.17
C GLY A 173 -0.67 6.37 6.23
N ASP A 174 -0.13 5.88 7.35
CA ASP A 174 -0.93 5.30 8.44
C ASP A 174 -1.47 6.40 9.37
N ASP A 175 -2.77 6.71 9.22
CA ASP A 175 -3.52 7.66 10.04
C ASP A 175 -3.40 7.34 11.53
N ALA A 176 -3.53 6.07 11.89
CA ALA A 176 -3.53 5.63 13.28
C ALA A 176 -2.15 5.81 13.95
N SER A 177 -1.07 5.85 13.18
CA SER A 177 0.28 6.21 13.63
C SER A 177 0.39 7.71 13.83
N ALA A 178 -0.20 8.51 12.95
CA ALA A 178 -0.26 9.97 13.09
C ALA A 178 -1.05 10.36 14.35
N ARG A 179 -2.21 9.75 14.58
CA ARG A 179 -3.01 9.95 15.81
C ARG A 179 -2.21 9.63 17.07
N ARG A 180 -1.49 8.51 17.08
CA ARG A 180 -0.67 8.12 18.23
C ARG A 180 0.42 9.14 18.53
N LEU A 181 1.04 9.72 17.50
CA LEU A 181 2.05 10.76 17.67
C LEU A 181 1.43 12.08 18.13
N SER A 182 0.29 12.47 17.56
CA SER A 182 -0.47 13.63 18.03
C SER A 182 -0.74 13.52 19.55
N GLU A 183 -1.32 12.41 19.97
CA GLU A 183 -1.62 12.15 21.38
C GLU A 183 -0.37 12.04 22.26
N ALA A 184 0.72 11.45 21.76
CA ALA A 184 1.97 11.32 22.53
C ALA A 184 2.62 12.68 22.83
N PHE A 185 2.46 13.67 21.95
CA PHE A 185 2.93 15.04 22.14
C PHE A 185 1.92 15.94 22.87
N SER A 186 0.67 15.50 23.04
CA SER A 186 -0.37 16.28 23.70
C SER A 186 -0.16 16.42 25.22
N ASN A 187 -0.86 17.36 25.84
CA ASN A 187 -0.81 17.62 27.29
C ASN A 187 -1.58 16.57 28.10
N ASN A 188 -2.64 15.98 27.53
CA ASN A 188 -3.55 15.05 28.21
C ASN A 188 -3.31 13.60 27.75
N LYS A 189 -2.04 13.21 27.60
CA LYS A 189 -1.67 11.88 27.13
C LYS A 189 -2.11 10.78 28.10
N THR A 190 -2.91 9.84 27.60
CA THR A 190 -3.26 8.62 28.32
C THR A 190 -2.10 7.61 28.27
N GLU A 191 -2.11 6.62 29.15
CA GLU A 191 -1.10 5.55 29.15
C GLU A 191 -1.03 4.80 27.81
N THR A 192 -2.12 4.74 27.06
CA THR A 192 -2.16 4.14 25.71
C THR A 192 -1.20 4.84 24.74
N TYR A 193 -1.05 6.15 24.85
CA TYR A 193 -0.26 6.98 23.92
C TYR A 193 1.07 7.46 24.51
N ASN A 194 1.37 7.07 25.75
CA ASN A 194 2.58 7.49 26.42
C ASN A 194 3.84 6.91 25.74
N LEU A 195 4.70 7.81 25.26
CA LEU A 195 6.04 7.54 24.72
C LEU A 195 7.14 8.26 25.53
N SER A 196 6.85 8.68 26.76
CA SER A 196 7.78 9.46 27.60
C SER A 196 8.31 10.75 26.95
N LEU A 197 7.50 11.37 26.09
CA LEU A 197 7.84 12.60 25.40
C LEU A 197 7.43 13.84 26.19
N LYS A 198 8.23 14.90 26.07
CA LYS A 198 7.82 16.24 26.53
C LYS A 198 6.60 16.68 25.73
N VAL A 199 5.70 17.41 26.41
CA VAL A 199 4.54 18.02 25.76
C VAL A 199 5.02 19.00 24.70
N ASP A 200 4.44 18.90 23.52
CA ASP A 200 4.64 19.82 22.40
C ASP A 200 3.33 19.99 21.64
N PRO A 201 2.55 21.03 21.97
CA PRO A 201 1.25 21.26 21.36
C PRO A 201 1.32 21.50 19.84
N GLU A 202 2.39 22.14 19.35
CA GLU A 202 2.53 22.43 17.92
C GLU A 202 2.83 21.14 17.14
N ARG A 203 3.75 20.28 17.63
CA ARG A 203 3.96 18.94 17.04
C ARG A 203 2.67 18.11 17.06
N ALA A 204 1.95 18.15 18.17
CA ALA A 204 0.69 17.43 18.31
C ALA A 204 -0.32 17.86 17.23
N ILE A 205 -0.55 19.16 17.08
CA ILE A 205 -1.46 19.73 16.08
C ILE A 205 -1.06 19.34 14.65
N ARG A 206 0.24 19.39 14.30
CA ARG A 206 0.67 18.99 12.96
C ARG A 206 0.41 17.52 12.65
N TYR A 207 0.68 16.63 13.61
CA TYR A 207 0.32 15.21 13.44
C TYR A 207 -1.19 15.00 13.36
N GLN A 208 -1.99 15.77 14.11
CA GLN A 208 -3.44 15.72 14.03
C GLN A 208 -3.94 16.13 12.65
N MET A 209 -3.48 17.27 12.11
CA MET A 209 -3.88 17.73 10.77
C MET A 209 -3.53 16.70 9.68
N ILE A 210 -2.35 16.08 9.79
CA ILE A 210 -1.93 15.01 8.88
C ILE A 210 -2.84 13.79 9.05
N GLU A 211 -3.13 13.38 10.29
CA GLU A 211 -4.01 12.25 10.58
C GLU A 211 -5.41 12.43 9.98
N GLU A 212 -6.05 13.57 10.22
CA GLU A 212 -7.37 13.90 9.69
C GLU A 212 -7.38 13.79 8.16
N TYR A 213 -6.36 14.35 7.50
CA TYR A 213 -6.23 14.24 6.05
C TYR A 213 -6.07 12.79 5.58
N LEU A 214 -5.18 12.01 6.21
CA LEU A 214 -4.94 10.60 5.88
C LEU A 214 -6.20 9.75 6.07
N TYR A 215 -6.95 9.99 7.15
CA TYR A 215 -8.19 9.29 7.48
C TYR A 215 -9.29 9.59 6.45
N ASP A 216 -9.58 10.87 6.23
CA ASP A 216 -10.64 11.32 5.31
C ASP A 216 -10.36 10.92 3.87
N ASN A 217 -9.08 10.86 3.49
CA ASN A 217 -8.64 10.51 2.14
C ASN A 217 -8.06 9.09 2.03
N SER A 218 -8.34 8.21 3.00
CA SER A 218 -7.78 6.85 3.05
C SER A 218 -8.03 6.04 1.77
N TYR A 219 -9.15 6.28 1.07
CA TYR A 219 -9.48 5.66 -0.22
C TYR A 219 -8.48 5.99 -1.34
N LEU A 220 -7.73 7.10 -1.24
CA LEU A 220 -6.67 7.48 -2.16
C LEU A 220 -5.33 6.81 -1.85
N ASN A 221 -5.18 6.22 -0.65
CA ASN A 221 -3.92 5.73 -0.09
C ASN A 221 -2.80 6.80 -0.11
N PRO A 222 -3.01 7.98 0.49
CA PRO A 222 -2.00 9.03 0.56
C PRO A 222 -0.74 8.59 1.31
N THR A 223 0.42 9.12 0.92
CA THR A 223 1.69 9.00 1.66
C THR A 223 2.22 10.38 2.04
N VAL A 224 3.13 10.44 3.01
CA VAL A 224 3.68 11.70 3.53
C VAL A 224 5.21 11.70 3.41
N PRO A 225 5.77 11.71 2.19
CA PRO A 225 7.22 11.64 1.99
C PRO A 225 7.96 12.87 2.54
N ASP A 226 7.28 14.02 2.62
CA ASP A 226 7.77 15.29 3.11
C ASP A 226 7.61 15.46 4.64
N LEU A 227 7.30 14.39 5.39
CA LEU A 227 7.02 14.50 6.83
C LEU A 227 8.19 15.09 7.64
N ASP A 228 9.45 14.78 7.28
CA ASP A 228 10.61 15.34 7.98
C ASP A 228 10.74 16.86 7.79
N GLU A 229 10.20 17.39 6.68
CA GLU A 229 10.16 18.81 6.36
C GLU A 229 8.97 19.51 7.03
N ILE A 230 8.03 18.75 7.61
CA ILE A 230 6.82 19.26 8.26
C ILE A 230 6.91 19.12 9.78
N VAL A 231 7.22 17.92 10.27
CA VAL A 231 7.24 17.57 11.71
C VAL A 231 8.48 16.74 12.04
N PRO A 232 9.71 17.28 11.90
CA PRO A 232 10.92 16.54 12.25
C PRO A 232 10.88 16.11 13.72
N LEU A 233 11.40 14.91 14.00
CA LEU A 233 11.45 14.38 15.36
C LEU A 233 12.30 15.26 16.28
N PRO A 234 11.96 15.35 17.59
CA PRO A 234 12.80 16.02 18.57
C PRO A 234 14.24 15.49 18.54
N PRO A 235 15.25 16.35 18.80
CA PRO A 235 15.15 17.73 19.30
C PRO A 235 15.00 18.82 18.22
N ALA A 236 14.91 18.47 16.93
CA ALA A 236 14.91 19.43 15.83
C ALA A 236 13.74 20.41 15.90
N LYS A 237 13.98 21.73 15.77
CA LYS A 237 12.91 22.73 15.78
C LYS A 237 11.96 22.54 14.60
N LEU A 238 10.69 22.89 14.79
CA LEU A 238 9.70 22.81 13.73
C LEU A 238 9.94 23.91 12.68
N PRO A 239 9.96 23.55 11.38
CA PRO A 239 10.04 24.51 10.29
C PRO A 239 8.69 25.24 10.09
N ALA A 240 8.69 26.29 9.27
CA ALA A 240 7.45 26.88 8.78
C ALA A 240 6.69 25.85 7.92
N TRP A 241 5.37 25.81 8.06
CA TRP A 241 4.51 24.87 7.33
C TRP A 241 3.18 25.55 6.99
N ASP A 242 2.70 25.33 5.78
CA ASP A 242 1.47 25.91 5.21
C ASP A 242 0.21 25.07 5.52
N GLY A 243 0.34 24.01 6.31
CA GLY A 243 -0.75 23.11 6.66
C GLY A 243 -1.05 21.99 5.64
N LYS A 244 -0.23 21.83 4.58
CA LYS A 244 -0.46 20.80 3.54
C LYS A 244 0.71 19.82 3.41
N ILE A 245 0.38 18.57 3.12
CA ILE A 245 1.36 17.54 2.72
C ILE A 245 1.57 17.53 1.20
N ALA A 246 2.68 17.00 0.72
CA ALA A 246 3.00 16.93 -0.72
C ALA A 246 1.90 16.21 -1.52
N PHE A 247 1.35 15.11 -0.99
CA PHE A 247 0.26 14.39 -1.62
C PHE A 247 -0.98 15.27 -1.82
N GLN A 248 -1.34 16.07 -0.81
CA GLN A 248 -2.48 16.98 -0.87
C GLN A 248 -2.30 18.03 -1.96
N ARG A 249 -1.12 18.65 -2.05
CA ARG A 249 -0.81 19.62 -3.11
C ARG A 249 -0.90 18.99 -4.50
N TRP A 250 -0.41 17.78 -4.64
CA TRP A 250 -0.49 17.03 -5.89
C TRP A 250 -1.95 16.69 -6.25
N TYR A 251 -2.76 16.28 -5.27
CA TYR A 251 -4.14 15.89 -5.50
C TYR A 251 -5.06 17.08 -5.76
N GLU A 252 -4.86 18.22 -5.09
CA GLU A 252 -5.63 19.45 -5.33
C GLU A 252 -5.15 20.21 -6.58
N GLY A 253 -3.97 19.89 -7.09
CA GLY A 253 -3.40 20.48 -8.30
C GLY A 253 -4.09 20.01 -9.59
N ALA A 254 -3.64 20.58 -10.71
CA ALA A 254 -4.14 20.20 -12.03
C ALA A 254 -3.88 18.70 -12.31
N SER A 255 -4.90 17.99 -12.80
CA SER A 255 -4.73 16.60 -13.22
C SER A 255 -3.68 16.49 -14.33
N PRO A 256 -2.80 15.48 -14.30
CA PRO A 256 -1.88 15.23 -15.40
C PRO A 256 -2.64 15.08 -16.73
N PRO A 257 -2.10 15.62 -17.84
CA PRO A 257 -2.74 15.47 -19.14
C PRO A 257 -2.83 13.99 -19.52
N LYS A 258 -3.88 13.65 -20.29
CA LYS A 258 -3.98 12.31 -20.89
C LYS A 258 -2.80 12.10 -21.85
N PRO A 259 -2.26 10.86 -21.96
CA PRO A 259 -1.26 10.57 -22.97
C PRO A 259 -1.83 10.82 -24.37
N SER A 260 -1.01 11.35 -25.28
CA SER A 260 -1.44 11.68 -26.63
C SER A 260 -1.79 10.42 -27.43
N GLU A 261 -2.65 10.56 -28.44
CA GLU A 261 -3.04 9.43 -29.29
C GLU A 261 -1.83 8.88 -30.07
N GLU A 262 -0.85 9.73 -30.43
CA GLU A 262 0.39 9.29 -31.07
C GLU A 262 1.24 8.42 -30.15
N LEU A 263 1.33 8.77 -28.87
CA LEU A 263 2.03 7.95 -27.87
C LEU A 263 1.31 6.61 -27.68
N MET A 264 -0.03 6.64 -27.59
CA MET A 264 -0.84 5.43 -27.47
C MET A 264 -0.67 4.50 -28.67
N GLN A 265 -0.71 5.05 -29.89
CA GLN A 265 -0.50 4.30 -31.13
C GLN A 265 0.89 3.65 -31.16
N LYS A 266 1.94 4.43 -30.86
CA LYS A 266 3.33 3.93 -30.81
C LYS A 266 3.48 2.76 -29.83
N LEU A 267 2.97 2.90 -28.61
CA LEU A 267 3.06 1.86 -27.58
C LEU A 267 2.23 0.62 -27.93
N ALA A 268 1.07 0.81 -28.57
CA ALA A 268 0.24 -0.30 -29.04
C ALA A 268 0.96 -1.09 -30.15
N ASP A 269 1.52 -0.40 -31.14
CA ASP A 269 2.26 -1.04 -32.25
C ASP A 269 3.50 -1.79 -31.75
N GLN A 270 4.26 -1.20 -30.82
CA GLN A 270 5.41 -1.85 -30.18
C GLN A 270 5.03 -3.17 -29.49
N ALA A 271 3.84 -3.23 -28.91
CA ALA A 271 3.33 -4.42 -28.21
C ALA A 271 2.47 -5.34 -29.11
N GLY A 272 2.29 -5.03 -30.39
CA GLY A 272 1.43 -5.79 -31.30
C GLY A 272 -0.07 -5.73 -30.96
N LEU A 273 -0.51 -4.63 -30.37
CA LEU A 273 -1.88 -4.42 -29.89
C LEU A 273 -2.67 -3.46 -30.79
N ASP A 274 -3.99 -3.63 -30.82
CA ASP A 274 -4.93 -2.62 -31.31
C ASP A 274 -4.99 -1.44 -30.31
N VAL A 275 -4.82 -0.20 -30.79
CA VAL A 275 -4.73 1.00 -29.94
C VAL A 275 -6.03 1.30 -29.19
N ASN A 276 -7.17 0.95 -29.78
CA ASN A 276 -8.49 1.28 -29.24
C ASN A 276 -8.89 0.36 -28.10
N THR A 277 -8.46 -0.90 -28.17
CA THR A 277 -8.84 -1.96 -27.23
C THR A 277 -7.70 -2.38 -26.31
N GLY A 278 -6.44 -2.17 -26.71
CA GLY A 278 -5.26 -2.74 -26.05
C GLY A 278 -5.20 -4.28 -26.11
N LEU A 279 -5.92 -4.90 -27.04
CA LEU A 279 -5.91 -6.35 -27.28
C LEU A 279 -4.99 -6.69 -28.45
N PRO A 280 -4.46 -7.93 -28.53
CA PRO A 280 -3.67 -8.36 -29.69
C PRO A 280 -4.41 -8.13 -31.01
N LYS A 281 -3.71 -7.61 -32.03
CA LYS A 281 -4.26 -7.49 -33.38
C LYS A 281 -4.63 -8.89 -33.89
N LYS A 282 -5.81 -9.01 -34.49
CA LYS A 282 -6.26 -10.27 -35.14
C LYS A 282 -5.53 -10.48 -36.46
#